data_AF-A0A529I776-F1
#
_entry.id   AF-A0A529I776-F1
#
_cell.length_a   1.000
_cell.length_b   1.000
_cell.length_c   1.000
_cell.angle_alpha   90.00
_cell.angle_beta   90.00
_cell.angle_gamma   90.00
#
_symmetry.space_group_name_H-M   'P 1'
#
loop_
_entity.id
_entity.type
_entity.pdbx_description
1 polymer ?
#
loop_
_entity_poly.entity_id
_entity_poly.type
_entity_poly.pdbx_seq_one_letter_code
_entity_poly.pdbx_strand_id
1 'polypeptide(L)'
;MRVVDTAEVIFLVDNATDSLSSSPGFVETEFARLRRRGMPWLSGKCLCCAAHGLSCLITVRTASASSTLLFDTGPEEWVFERNAVRLGVDLGEVGAVMLSHGHWDHAGAMPRALQMITMANGGRPVPTYMH
;
A
#
# COMPACT_ATOMS: atom_id res chain seq x y z
N MET A 1 15.27 4.24 -19.96
CA MET A 1 15.15 4.54 -18.52
C MET A 1 15.01 6.05 -18.36
N ARG A 2 13.96 6.54 -17.68
CA ARG A 2 13.69 7.98 -17.48
C ARG A 2 13.99 8.32 -16.02
N VAL A 3 14.60 9.48 -15.77
CA VAL A 3 14.85 9.98 -14.42
C VAL A 3 13.52 10.35 -13.74
N VAL A 4 13.38 10.01 -12.46
CA VAL A 4 12.22 10.36 -11.62
C VAL A 4 12.61 11.47 -10.66
N ASP A 5 11.66 12.36 -10.35
CA ASP A 5 11.88 13.49 -9.43
C ASP A 5 11.66 13.05 -7.97
N THR A 6 10.66 12.19 -7.74
CA THR A 6 10.38 11.63 -6.42
C THR A 6 9.91 10.18 -6.51
N ALA A 7 10.21 9.39 -5.48
CA ALA A 7 9.63 8.08 -5.25
C ALA A 7 9.08 8.02 -3.83
N GLU A 8 7.84 7.56 -3.69
CA GLU A 8 7.15 7.34 -2.43
C GLU A 8 6.82 5.84 -2.31
N VAL A 9 7.09 5.26 -1.14
CA VAL A 9 6.74 3.87 -0.83
C VAL A 9 5.87 3.87 0.41
N ILE A 10 4.65 3.35 0.27
CA ILE A 10 3.72 3.15 1.38
C ILE A 10 3.64 1.66 1.66
N PHE A 11 4.10 1.24 2.83
CA PHE A 11 3.94 -0.13 3.30
C PHE A 11 2.49 -0.36 3.74
N LEU A 12 1.80 -1.25 3.04
CA LEU A 12 0.44 -1.70 3.36
C LEU A 12 0.48 -2.90 4.29
N VAL A 13 1.44 -3.81 4.10
CA VAL A 13 1.69 -4.96 4.98
C VAL A 13 3.18 -5.09 5.19
N ASP A 14 3.56 -5.27 6.45
CA ASP A 14 4.91 -5.61 6.91
C ASP A 14 4.80 -6.44 8.20
N ASN A 15 5.88 -7.11 8.56
CA ASN A 15 6.00 -7.98 9.72
C ASN A 15 5.84 -7.23 11.05
N ALA A 16 6.01 -5.90 11.04
CA ALA A 16 5.91 -5.05 12.22
C ALA A 16 5.22 -3.72 11.92
N THR A 17 4.60 -3.14 12.95
CA THR A 17 4.20 -1.72 12.95
C THR A 17 4.95 -1.00 14.07
N ASP A 18 5.56 0.13 13.74
CA ASP A 18 6.26 0.96 14.71
C ASP A 18 5.96 2.43 14.46
N SER A 19 5.19 3.01 15.38
CA SER A 19 4.84 4.44 15.36
C SER A 19 5.49 5.24 16.48
N LEU A 20 6.32 4.60 17.31
CA LEU A 20 6.85 5.19 18.54
C LEU A 20 8.36 5.40 18.48
N SER A 21 9.07 4.66 17.63
CA SER A 21 10.50 4.89 17.42
C SER A 21 10.77 6.19 16.67
N SER A 22 11.97 6.73 16.88
CA SER A 22 12.51 7.81 16.05
C SER A 22 12.70 7.33 14.62
N SER A 23 12.25 8.11 13.64
CA SER A 23 12.45 7.83 12.21
C SER A 23 13.21 8.96 11.53
N PRO A 24 13.97 8.68 10.45
CA PRO A 24 14.53 9.73 9.60
C PRO A 24 13.45 10.68 9.07
N GLY A 25 13.79 11.94 8.79
CA GLY A 25 12.81 12.96 8.38
C GLY A 25 12.09 12.69 7.05
N PHE A 26 12.59 11.76 6.23
CA PHE A 26 11.94 11.30 5.00
C PHE A 26 10.98 10.12 5.22
N VAL A 27 10.89 9.61 6.45
CA VAL A 27 9.98 8.52 6.83
C VAL A 27 8.82 9.10 7.61
N GLU A 28 7.62 8.82 7.14
CA GLU A 28 6.40 9.07 7.88
C GLU A 28 5.92 7.81 8.60
N THR A 29 5.62 7.92 9.90
CA THR A 29 5.02 6.84 10.68
C THR A 29 3.50 6.77 10.47
N GLU A 30 2.91 5.61 10.78
CA GLU A 30 1.46 5.42 10.72
C GLU A 30 0.72 6.48 11.57
N PHE A 31 1.15 6.74 12.81
CA PHE A 31 0.50 7.75 13.65
C PHE A 31 0.58 9.17 13.06
N ALA A 32 1.73 9.55 12.50
CA ALA A 32 1.88 10.85 11.85
C ALA A 32 0.91 10.98 10.67
N ARG A 33 0.82 9.93 9.84
CA ARG A 33 -0.09 9.91 8.69
C ARG A 33 -1.55 9.97 9.10
N LEU A 34 -1.96 9.14 10.05
CA LEU A 34 -3.34 9.10 10.55
C LEU A 34 -3.74 10.44 11.20
N ARG A 35 -2.83 11.07 11.95
CA ARG A 35 -3.05 12.42 12.51
C ARG A 35 -3.21 13.46 11.42
N ARG A 36 -2.35 13.46 10.39
CA ARG A 36 -2.47 14.37 9.24
C ARG A 36 -3.80 14.20 8.51
N ARG A 37 -4.33 12.98 8.49
CA ARG A 37 -5.64 12.64 7.93
C ARG A 37 -6.81 12.88 8.89
N GLY A 38 -6.57 13.55 10.01
CA GLY A 38 -7.62 14.00 10.93
C GLY A 38 -8.09 12.98 11.95
N MET A 39 -7.28 11.96 12.28
CA MET A 39 -7.60 11.00 13.34
C MET A 39 -7.70 11.72 14.71
N PRO A 40 -8.90 11.84 15.32
CA PRO A 40 -9.08 12.57 16.57
C PRO A 40 -8.89 11.69 17.81
N TRP A 41 -8.97 10.36 17.65
CA TRP A 41 -8.88 9.38 18.72
C TRP A 41 -7.97 8.23 18.32
N LEU A 42 -7.11 7.82 19.25
CA LEU A 42 -6.27 6.64 19.10
C LEU A 42 -6.98 5.43 19.71
N SER A 43 -7.32 4.44 18.88
CA SER A 43 -7.91 3.17 19.31
C SER A 43 -7.32 2.04 18.48
N GLY A 44 -7.17 0.84 19.04
CA GLY A 44 -6.71 -0.33 18.29
C GLY A 44 -7.55 -0.65 17.05
N LYS A 45 -8.82 -0.22 17.02
CA LYS A 45 -9.67 -0.33 15.81
C LYS A 45 -9.29 0.65 14.69
N CYS A 46 -8.57 1.73 15.01
CA CYS A 46 -8.14 2.75 14.07
C CYS A 46 -6.76 2.48 13.45
N LEU A 47 -6.01 1.52 13.98
CA LEU A 47 -4.63 1.23 13.58
C LEU A 47 -4.54 0.12 12.53
N CYS A 48 -3.44 0.13 11.79
CA CYS A 48 -3.01 -0.93 10.90
C CYS A 48 -2.62 -2.18 11.70
N CYS A 49 -2.62 -3.33 11.04
CA CYS A 49 -2.16 -4.59 11.60
C CYS A 49 -0.87 -5.02 10.90
N ALA A 50 0.13 -5.41 11.69
CA ALA A 50 1.28 -6.15 11.19
C ALA A 50 0.85 -7.58 10.84
N ALA A 51 1.47 -8.16 9.81
CA ALA A 51 1.30 -9.56 9.45
C ALA A 51 2.55 -10.07 8.73
N HIS A 52 2.82 -11.37 8.83
CA HIS A 52 3.94 -11.97 8.11
C HIS A 52 3.71 -11.83 6.59
N GLY A 53 4.59 -11.11 5.91
CA GLY A 53 4.48 -10.88 4.47
C GLY A 53 4.79 -9.43 4.08
N LEU A 54 4.56 -9.13 2.80
CA LEU A 54 4.82 -7.81 2.24
C LEU A 54 3.68 -7.36 1.35
N SER A 55 3.35 -6.07 1.45
CA SER A 55 2.63 -5.35 0.41
C SER A 55 3.01 -3.89 0.48
N CYS A 56 3.36 -3.29 -0.65
CA CYS A 56 3.65 -1.87 -0.71
C CYS A 56 3.09 -1.21 -1.97
N LEU A 57 2.70 0.05 -1.82
CA LEU A 57 2.32 0.92 -2.91
C LEU A 57 3.50 1.82 -3.24
N ILE A 58 4.01 1.69 -4.46
CA ILE A 58 5.16 2.45 -4.94
C ILE A 58 4.66 3.49 -5.94
N THR A 59 4.82 4.77 -5.61
CA THR A 59 4.44 5.88 -6.50
C THR A 59 5.68 6.64 -6.92
N VAL A 60 5.91 6.72 -8.23
CA VAL A 60 6.96 7.56 -8.80
C VAL A 60 6.35 8.76 -9.50
N ARG A 61 7.00 9.91 -9.38
CA ARG A 61 6.54 11.16 -10.00
C ARG A 61 7.66 11.79 -10.81
N THR A 62 7.24 12.38 -11.92
CA THR A 62 8.03 13.28 -12.76
C THR A 62 7.28 14.61 -12.86
N ALA A 63 7.92 15.64 -13.41
CA ALA A 63 7.32 16.95 -13.65
C ALA A 63 5.99 16.91 -14.42
N SER A 64 5.74 15.87 -15.22
CA SER A 64 4.57 15.77 -16.10
C SER A 64 3.67 14.56 -15.85
N ALA A 65 4.05 13.63 -14.96
CA ALA A 65 3.34 12.35 -14.82
C ALA A 65 3.59 11.70 -13.45
N SER A 66 2.62 10.88 -13.02
CA SER A 66 2.70 10.01 -11.86
C SER A 66 2.40 8.57 -12.28
N SER A 67 3.00 7.59 -11.61
CA SER A 67 2.69 6.17 -11.84
C SER A 67 2.77 5.41 -10.53
N THR A 68 1.77 4.56 -10.30
CA THR A 68 1.60 3.82 -9.05
C THR A 68 1.59 2.32 -9.33
N LEU A 69 2.43 1.58 -8.63
CA LEU A 69 2.54 0.12 -8.66
C LEU A 69 2.13 -0.45 -7.31
N LEU A 70 1.24 -1.43 -7.31
CA LEU A 70 1.05 -2.30 -6.14
C LEU A 70 2.03 -3.48 -6.24
N PHE A 71 2.91 -3.62 -5.26
CA PHE A 71 3.90 -4.68 -5.18
C PHE A 71 3.55 -5.61 -4.01
N ASP A 72 3.24 -6.87 -4.32
CA ASP A 72 2.67 -7.87 -3.42
C ASP A 72 1.39 -7.41 -2.70
N THR A 73 0.67 -8.36 -2.10
CA THR A 73 -0.63 -8.13 -1.46
C THR A 73 -0.70 -8.65 -0.02
N GLY A 74 0.38 -9.26 0.47
CA GLY A 74 0.44 -9.77 1.82
C GLY A 74 -0.32 -11.11 1.99
N PRO A 75 -0.42 -11.58 3.24
CA PRO A 75 -0.91 -12.93 3.56
C PRO A 75 -2.42 -13.11 3.47
N GLU A 76 -3.19 -12.05 3.66
CA GLU A 76 -4.62 -12.19 3.98
C GLU A 76 -5.42 -10.93 3.61
N GLU A 77 -6.64 -11.15 3.11
CA GLU A 77 -7.52 -10.12 2.54
C GLU A 77 -7.92 -9.03 3.53
N TRP A 78 -8.32 -9.41 4.75
CA TRP A 78 -8.72 -8.49 5.80
C TRP A 78 -7.55 -7.58 6.24
N VAL A 79 -6.33 -8.10 6.37
CA VAL A 79 -5.16 -7.26 6.72
C VAL A 79 -4.90 -6.22 5.62
N PHE A 80 -4.85 -6.66 4.36
CA PHE A 80 -4.62 -5.79 3.22
C PHE A 80 -5.69 -4.68 3.14
N GLU A 81 -6.96 -5.06 3.13
CA GLU A 81 -8.08 -4.13 3.02
C GLU A 81 -8.08 -3.14 4.17
N ARG A 82 -7.95 -3.64 5.41
CA ARG A 82 -7.93 -2.80 6.61
C ARG A 82 -6.83 -1.76 6.48
N ASN A 83 -5.60 -2.18 6.18
CA ASN A 83 -4.46 -1.28 6.15
C ASN A 83 -4.62 -0.27 5.00
N ALA A 84 -5.03 -0.71 3.81
CA ALA A 84 -5.29 0.17 2.67
C ALA A 84 -6.33 1.26 3.00
N VAL A 85 -7.44 0.90 3.66
CA VAL A 85 -8.49 1.84 4.08
C VAL A 85 -8.00 2.80 5.17
N ARG A 86 -7.27 2.30 6.18
CA ARG A 86 -6.77 3.13 7.29
C ARG A 86 -5.72 4.12 6.85
N LEU A 87 -4.78 3.65 6.05
CA LEU A 87 -3.79 4.47 5.38
C LEU A 87 -4.47 5.42 4.38
N GLY A 88 -5.60 5.01 3.80
CA GLY A 88 -6.39 5.75 2.82
C GLY A 88 -5.58 6.03 1.57
N VAL A 89 -4.97 4.97 1.08
CA VAL A 89 -4.39 4.95 -0.25
C VAL A 89 -5.52 4.96 -1.29
N ASP A 90 -5.28 5.62 -2.41
CA ASP A 90 -6.18 5.57 -3.56
C ASP A 90 -5.75 4.42 -4.47
N LEU A 91 -6.50 3.31 -4.40
CA LEU A 91 -6.25 2.14 -5.24
C LEU A 91 -6.71 2.37 -6.70
N GLY A 92 -7.46 3.43 -6.99
CA GLY A 92 -7.87 3.79 -8.35
C GLY A 92 -6.71 4.26 -9.22
N GLU A 93 -5.67 4.82 -8.57
CA GLU A 93 -4.43 5.28 -9.20
C GLU A 93 -3.46 4.14 -9.54
N VAL A 94 -3.71 2.91 -9.06
CA VAL A 94 -2.87 1.75 -9.37
C VAL A 94 -2.89 1.49 -10.87
N GLY A 95 -1.73 1.70 -11.50
CA GLY A 95 -1.52 1.51 -12.92
C GLY A 95 -0.93 0.14 -13.28
N ALA A 96 -0.39 -0.58 -12.30
CA ALA A 96 0.12 -1.94 -12.46
C ALA A 96 0.13 -2.69 -11.12
N VAL A 97 0.13 -4.01 -11.17
CA VAL A 97 0.35 -4.91 -10.03
C VAL A 97 1.52 -5.83 -10.34
N MET A 98 2.41 -6.05 -9.37
CA MET A 98 3.52 -7.00 -9.45
C MET A 98 3.46 -7.94 -8.26
N LEU A 99 3.50 -9.25 -8.53
CA LEU A 99 3.74 -10.28 -7.53
C LEU A 99 5.20 -10.74 -7.64
N SER A 100 5.92 -10.66 -6.53
CA SER A 100 7.33 -11.03 -6.46
C SER A 100 7.57 -12.54 -6.63
N HIS A 101 6.70 -13.36 -6.01
CA HIS A 101 6.69 -14.82 -6.12
C HIS A 101 5.39 -15.41 -5.53
N GLY A 102 5.09 -16.67 -5.84
CA GLY A 102 3.83 -17.36 -5.50
C GLY A 102 3.64 -17.82 -4.04
N HIS A 103 4.36 -17.27 -3.06
CA HIS A 103 4.11 -17.61 -1.66
C HIS A 103 2.88 -16.91 -1.09
N TRP A 104 2.19 -17.59 -0.16
CA TRP A 104 0.91 -17.15 0.40
C TRP A 104 1.01 -15.80 1.12
N ASP A 105 2.14 -15.50 1.75
CA ASP A 105 2.41 -14.27 2.49
C ASP A 105 2.67 -13.05 1.58
N HIS A 106 2.75 -13.27 0.26
CA HIS A 106 2.87 -12.23 -0.75
C HIS A 106 1.67 -12.17 -1.69
N ALA A 107 1.03 -13.31 -1.96
CA ALA A 107 -0.07 -13.43 -2.92
C ALA A 107 -1.46 -13.56 -2.27
N GLY A 108 -1.53 -13.76 -0.95
CA GLY A 108 -2.73 -14.18 -0.23
C GLY A 108 -3.93 -13.25 -0.39
N ALA A 109 -3.70 -11.93 -0.46
CA ALA A 109 -4.77 -10.96 -0.66
C ALA A 109 -4.99 -10.53 -2.13
N MET A 110 -4.37 -11.22 -3.10
CA MET A 110 -4.42 -10.82 -4.52
C MET A 110 -5.85 -10.68 -5.06
N PRO A 111 -6.79 -11.62 -4.81
CA PRO A 111 -8.17 -11.47 -5.29
C PRO A 111 -8.84 -10.21 -4.73
N ARG A 112 -8.69 -9.94 -3.43
CA ARG A 112 -9.24 -8.74 -2.79
C ARG A 112 -8.61 -7.46 -3.32
N ALA A 113 -7.30 -7.41 -3.49
CA ALA A 113 -6.60 -6.25 -4.03
C ALA A 113 -7.10 -5.90 -5.45
N LEU A 114 -7.18 -6.88 -6.34
CA LEU A 114 -7.69 -6.69 -7.71
C LEU A 114 -9.16 -6.24 -7.71
N GLN A 115 -9.99 -6.80 -6.82
CA GLN A 115 -11.38 -6.36 -6.66
C GLN A 115 -11.46 -4.89 -6.24
N MET A 116 -10.72 -4.49 -5.20
CA MET A 116 -10.71 -3.11 -4.70
C MET A 116 -10.20 -2.11 -5.76
N ILE A 117 -9.16 -2.48 -6.51
CA ILE A 117 -8.63 -1.68 -7.63
C ILE A 117 -9.71 -1.52 -8.72
N THR A 118 -10.34 -2.62 -9.15
CA THR A 118 -11.38 -2.62 -10.18
C THR A 118 -12.56 -1.73 -9.78
N MET A 119 -12.97 -1.79 -8.52
CA MET A 119 -14.04 -0.94 -7.98
C MET A 119 -13.63 0.54 -7.94
N ALA A 120 -12.39 0.84 -7.58
CA ALA A 120 -11.91 2.21 -7.44
C ALA A 120 -11.62 2.89 -8.79
N ASN A 121 -11.18 2.14 -9.80
CA ASN A 121 -10.77 2.68 -11.10
C ASN A 121 -11.84 2.59 -12.20
N GLY A 122 -13.06 2.16 -11.87
CA GLY A 122 -14.16 2.04 -12.83
C GLY A 122 -14.02 0.87 -13.81
N GLY A 123 -13.30 -0.20 -13.44
CA GLY A 123 -13.11 -1.39 -14.28
C GLY A 123 -12.02 -1.24 -15.34
N ARG A 124 -11.19 -0.21 -15.26
CA ARG A 124 -10.04 -0.05 -16.17
C ARG A 124 -9.08 -1.23 -16.00
N PRO A 125 -8.68 -1.92 -17.09
CA PRO A 125 -7.72 -3.01 -17.00
C PRO A 125 -6.39 -2.55 -16.39
N VAL A 126 -5.86 -3.36 -15.47
CA VAL A 126 -4.57 -3.11 -14.82
C VAL A 126 -3.61 -4.25 -15.17
N PRO A 127 -2.49 -3.96 -15.87
CA PRO A 127 -1.43 -4.92 -16.09
C PRO A 127 -0.99 -5.57 -14.78
N THR A 128 -1.02 -6.90 -14.76
CA THR A 128 -0.69 -7.70 -13.59
C THR A 128 0.43 -8.67 -13.97
N TYR A 129 1.58 -8.51 -13.32
CA TYR A 129 2.78 -9.29 -13.57
C TYR A 129 2.97 -10.28 -12.42
N MET A 130 3.08 -11.57 -12.76
CA MET A 130 3.25 -12.65 -11.79
C MET A 130 4.55 -13.39 -12.11
N HIS A 131 5.44 -13.53 -11.12
CA HIS A 131 6.69 -14.27 -11.22
C HIS A 131 6.63 -15.58 -10.43
#